data_AF-A0A221P1A4-F1
#
_entry.id   AF-A0A221P1A4-F1
#
_cell.length_a   1.000
_cell.length_b   1.000
_cell.length_c   1.000
_cell.angle_alpha   90.00
_cell.angle_beta   90.00
_cell.angle_gamma   90.00
#
_symmetry.space_group_name_H-M   'P 1'
#
loop_
_entity.id
_entity.type
_entity.pdbx_description
1 polymer ?
#
loop_
_entity_poly.entity_id
_entity_poly.type
_entity_poly.pdbx_seq_one_letter_code
_entity_poly.pdbx_strand_id
1 'polypeptide(L)'
;MGEGRSIKQFMWAYQPHYRIAVAVRTESTLEAIGFYGDPDVVLVGFKAAGDHQFDVCIEPEDGPYSPDELAHVRKRAAELYASHPDRNMIHSVAHVHKQRHQELRDRMRARALEEAFEAMPREQGRRFFSSGSIRVGDYEVHTVISVDKAAIKNVPQIKTEERDRFHVHQSLVHAVIREIFRRSVRALYIPGDGSAYLPESGDEIVRSATESMVRSMLYCAGFWFGGENHLLMSGLSALPYEGRPGAGRLIIAQQDDPAIEVFLRLKHPVKMRNVPAVRKLLEASGSQSDLLSDGESVYGLGVVKPDYDADSETVFSVSFTARGVWEFSHADEALLIVRDGIPRLPTLVLDEEYLEDLVSRFFPEADQDALREAAQAAGNHRHGAMLIISGDAAAEAERLSPQAWSIEPTRLTSQLLTQLTDMDGAMLVDLQGRCHAIGVILDGTAHSRGDPARGSRFNNAIRYLDSERPPAIVIVYSSDGVINILPQLHPRVEKQIVMDAVERYLAVASAESLNIKECNEAWDAVKSFRFYLSGTQCEALNDARERVDEWEEKNRNLRIIESDLEPDPDMDDTYWI
;
A
#
# COMPACT_ATOMS: atom_id res chain seq x y z
N MET A 1 25.03 32.73 20.57
CA MET A 1 25.29 32.15 19.24
C MET A 1 25.25 30.65 19.42
N GLY A 2 24.10 30.02 19.21
CA GLY A 2 24.00 28.56 19.27
C GLY A 2 24.71 27.96 18.06
N GLU A 3 25.56 26.96 18.30
CA GLU A 3 26.14 26.14 17.23
C GLU A 3 24.99 25.47 16.47
N GLY A 4 24.65 26.00 15.31
CA GLY A 4 23.81 25.28 14.36
C GLY A 4 24.53 23.98 14.01
N ARG A 5 23.83 22.84 14.11
CA ARG A 5 24.34 21.54 13.65
C ARG A 5 24.99 21.73 12.27
N SER A 6 26.31 21.60 12.19
CA SER A 6 26.99 21.64 10.90
C SER A 6 26.79 20.30 10.21
N ILE A 7 26.28 20.34 8.98
CA ILE A 7 26.18 19.18 8.10
C ILE A 7 27.61 18.83 7.67
N LYS A 8 28.13 17.66 8.05
CA LYS A 8 29.48 17.23 7.70
C LYS A 8 29.55 16.76 6.24
N GLN A 9 28.59 15.96 5.83
CA GLN A 9 28.39 15.44 4.48
C GLN A 9 27.47 16.37 3.69
N PHE A 10 27.92 17.62 3.53
CA PHE A 10 27.14 18.69 2.90
C PHE A 10 27.01 18.47 1.39
N MET A 11 25.80 18.11 0.96
CA MET A 11 25.39 18.16 -0.45
C MET A 11 24.73 19.50 -0.76
N TRP A 12 23.76 19.91 0.08
CA TRP A 12 23.16 21.25 0.10
C TRP A 12 22.45 21.50 1.44
N ALA A 13 22.14 22.77 1.75
CA ALA A 13 21.66 23.18 3.07
C ALA A 13 20.32 22.55 3.51
N TYR A 14 19.47 22.13 2.57
CA TYR A 14 18.12 21.64 2.85
C TYR A 14 17.98 20.12 2.68
N GLN A 15 19.09 19.38 2.57
CA GLN A 15 19.07 17.92 2.43
C GLN A 15 18.23 17.21 3.50
N PRO A 16 18.25 17.59 4.80
CA PRO A 16 17.45 16.87 5.81
C PRO A 16 15.95 17.14 5.64
N HIS A 17 15.59 18.40 5.33
CA HIS A 17 14.19 18.80 5.11
C HIS A 17 13.59 18.10 3.90
N TYR A 18 14.36 18.03 2.80
CA TYR A 18 13.94 17.30 1.61
C TYR A 18 13.74 15.81 1.89
N ARG A 19 14.67 15.16 2.59
CA ARG A 19 14.55 13.74 2.96
C ARG A 19 13.27 13.50 3.76
N ILE A 20 13.03 14.30 4.80
CA ILE A 20 11.83 14.20 5.65
C ILE A 20 10.56 14.40 4.81
N ALA A 21 10.53 15.40 3.94
CA ALA A 21 9.37 15.65 3.09
C ALA A 21 9.06 14.46 2.16
N VAL A 22 10.10 13.83 1.59
CA VAL A 22 9.94 12.61 0.77
C VAL A 22 9.49 11.43 1.63
N ALA A 23 10.02 11.24 2.84
CA ALA A 23 9.63 10.17 3.75
C ALA A 23 8.15 10.24 4.12
N VAL A 24 7.70 11.38 4.65
CA VAL A 24 6.29 11.63 5.00
C VAL A 24 5.37 11.45 3.79
N ARG A 25 5.80 11.92 2.61
CA ARG A 25 5.01 11.73 1.39
C ARG A 25 4.93 10.26 0.98
N THR A 26 6.02 9.52 1.12
CA THR A 26 6.08 8.10 0.74
C THR A 26 5.15 7.28 1.63
N GLU A 27 5.26 7.44 2.94
CA GLU A 27 4.38 6.80 3.93
C GLU A 27 2.90 7.09 3.64
N SER A 28 2.50 8.36 3.66
CA SER A 28 1.09 8.74 3.45
C SER A 28 0.51 8.28 2.11
N THR A 29 1.31 8.22 1.04
CA THR A 29 0.83 7.80 -0.29
C THR A 29 0.69 6.28 -0.39
N LEU A 30 1.59 5.53 0.25
CA LEU A 30 1.53 4.07 0.32
C LEU A 30 0.36 3.60 1.18
N GLU A 31 0.13 4.24 2.33
CA GLU A 31 -1.04 3.96 3.16
C GLU A 31 -2.35 4.27 2.44
N ALA A 32 -2.40 5.34 1.65
CA ALA A 32 -3.59 5.72 0.88
C ALA A 32 -4.04 4.64 -0.11
N ILE A 33 -3.10 3.84 -0.65
CA ILE A 33 -3.40 2.69 -1.51
C ILE A 33 -3.62 1.38 -0.74
N GLY A 34 -3.49 1.40 0.60
CA GLY A 34 -3.63 0.23 1.47
C GLY A 34 -2.36 -0.61 1.57
N PHE A 35 -1.18 -0.02 1.39
CA PHE A 35 0.10 -0.71 1.57
C PHE A 35 0.81 -0.24 2.84
N TYR A 36 1.10 -1.16 3.75
CA TYR A 36 1.85 -0.93 4.99
C TYR A 36 3.15 -1.72 4.92
N GLY A 37 4.26 -1.04 4.66
CA GLY A 37 5.56 -1.69 4.43
C GLY A 37 6.73 -0.93 5.04
N ASP A 38 6.48 -0.17 6.11
CA ASP A 38 7.48 0.59 6.88
C ASP A 38 8.51 1.32 5.98
N PRO A 39 8.09 2.31 5.17
CA PRO A 39 8.98 2.94 4.21
C PRO A 39 10.06 3.80 4.89
N ASP A 40 11.32 3.63 4.50
CA ASP A 40 12.43 4.52 4.92
C ASP A 40 13.11 5.17 3.70
N VAL A 41 13.63 6.39 3.89
CA VAL A 41 14.19 7.22 2.83
C VAL A 41 15.60 7.70 3.18
N VAL A 42 16.52 7.43 2.26
CA VAL A 42 17.93 7.84 2.31
C VAL A 42 18.28 8.64 1.06
N LEU A 43 19.12 9.66 1.20
CA LEU A 43 19.71 10.36 0.06
C LEU A 43 21.16 9.94 -0.10
N VAL A 44 21.58 9.69 -1.33
CA VAL A 44 22.98 9.36 -1.66
C VAL A 44 23.50 10.31 -2.73
N GLY A 45 24.46 11.15 -2.36
CA GLY A 45 25.10 12.11 -3.26
C GLY A 45 26.45 11.61 -3.74
N PHE A 46 26.67 11.60 -5.06
CA PHE A 46 27.98 11.35 -5.64
C PHE A 46 28.61 12.66 -6.10
N LYS A 47 29.81 12.98 -5.60
CA LYS A 47 30.56 14.18 -6.03
C LYS A 47 30.75 14.20 -7.55
N ALA A 48 30.28 15.26 -8.22
CA ALA A 48 30.45 15.42 -9.67
C ALA A 48 31.22 16.68 -10.07
N ALA A 49 31.41 17.65 -9.17
CA ALA A 49 32.37 18.74 -9.32
C ALA A 49 32.84 19.25 -7.95
N GLY A 50 33.71 20.26 -7.93
CA GLY A 50 34.23 20.86 -6.71
C GLY A 50 35.29 20.00 -6.00
N ASP A 51 36.00 20.64 -5.07
CA ASP A 51 36.91 19.96 -4.15
C ASP A 51 36.18 19.82 -2.81
N HIS A 52 35.82 18.58 -2.48
CA HIS A 52 35.04 18.23 -1.30
C HIS A 52 35.66 17.03 -0.62
N GLN A 53 35.57 17.00 0.71
CA GLN A 53 36.10 15.93 1.56
C GLN A 53 35.52 14.55 1.24
N PHE A 54 34.24 14.49 0.86
CA PHE A 54 33.51 13.25 0.64
C PHE A 54 33.21 13.03 -0.85
N ASP A 55 33.59 11.86 -1.39
CA ASP A 55 33.23 11.46 -2.75
C ASP A 55 31.79 10.93 -2.86
N VAL A 56 31.28 10.43 -1.72
CA VAL A 56 29.93 9.96 -1.49
C VAL A 56 29.43 10.60 -0.20
N CYS A 57 28.25 11.22 -0.26
CA CYS A 57 27.54 11.76 0.91
C CYS A 57 26.26 10.96 1.13
N ILE A 58 25.86 10.77 2.39
CA ILE A 58 24.63 10.10 2.80
C ILE A 58 23.85 11.01 3.75
N GLU A 59 22.53 11.08 3.57
CA GLU A 59 21.60 11.74 4.49
C GLU A 59 20.48 10.74 4.87
N PRO A 60 20.27 10.44 6.17
CA PRO A 60 20.88 11.09 7.34
C PRO A 60 22.33 10.65 7.61
N GLU A 61 23.15 11.56 8.14
CA GLU A 61 24.58 11.30 8.45
C GLU A 61 24.81 10.34 9.61
N ASP A 62 23.85 10.26 10.53
CA ASP A 62 23.81 9.40 11.71
C ASP A 62 22.90 8.19 11.52
N GLY A 63 22.51 7.91 10.28
CA GLY A 63 21.82 6.68 9.92
C GLY A 63 22.72 5.45 10.00
N PRO A 64 22.18 4.27 9.67
CA PRO A 64 22.92 3.01 9.76
C PRO A 64 24.01 2.87 8.68
N TYR A 65 24.07 3.77 7.71
CA TYR A 65 24.92 3.68 6.51
C TYR A 65 26.10 4.66 6.55
N SER A 66 27.24 4.21 6.04
CA SER A 66 28.44 5.03 5.89
C SER A 66 28.87 5.20 4.42
N PRO A 67 29.52 6.32 4.05
CA PRO A 67 30.03 6.54 2.70
C PRO A 67 30.95 5.44 2.17
N ASP A 68 31.76 4.84 3.04
CA ASP A 68 32.73 3.80 2.70
C ASP A 68 32.05 2.53 2.17
N GLU A 69 30.89 2.19 2.71
CA GLU A 69 30.08 1.05 2.25
C GLU A 69 29.57 1.26 0.83
N LEU A 70 29.40 2.50 0.37
CA LEU A 70 28.91 2.85 -0.97
C LEU A 70 30.03 3.28 -1.94
N ALA A 71 31.30 3.31 -1.51
CA ALA A 71 32.43 3.74 -2.34
C ALA A 71 32.59 2.90 -3.64
N HIS A 72 32.19 1.62 -3.60
CA HIS A 72 32.30 0.69 -4.72
C HIS A 72 31.19 0.88 -5.79
N VAL A 73 30.12 1.63 -5.48
CA VAL A 73 28.94 1.78 -6.34
C VAL A 73 29.31 2.37 -7.71
N ARG A 74 30.22 3.34 -7.77
CA ARG A 74 30.66 3.93 -9.06
C ARG A 74 31.32 2.91 -9.97
N LYS A 75 32.15 2.02 -9.41
CA LYS A 75 32.80 0.95 -10.16
C LYS A 75 31.77 -0.05 -10.65
N ARG A 76 30.85 -0.48 -9.77
CA ARG A 76 29.78 -1.40 -10.11
C ARG A 76 28.85 -0.85 -11.19
N ALA A 77 28.48 0.43 -11.12
CA ALA A 77 27.68 1.10 -12.13
C ALA A 77 28.36 1.13 -13.51
N ALA A 78 29.69 1.30 -13.55
CA ALA A 78 30.46 1.27 -14.79
C ALA A 78 30.51 -0.14 -15.41
N GLU A 79 30.59 -1.19 -14.58
CA GLU A 79 30.51 -2.59 -15.01
C GLU A 79 29.13 -2.90 -15.60
N LEU A 80 28.05 -2.51 -14.92
CA LEU A 80 26.67 -2.66 -15.40
C LEU A 80 26.45 -1.91 -16.73
N TYR A 81 26.97 -0.68 -16.85
CA TYR A 81 26.90 0.06 -18.11
C TYR A 81 27.68 -0.63 -19.23
N ALA A 82 28.84 -1.22 -18.92
CA ALA A 82 29.67 -1.90 -19.91
C ALA A 82 28.99 -3.15 -20.50
N SER A 83 28.25 -3.89 -19.67
CA SER A 83 27.54 -5.11 -20.06
C SER A 83 26.13 -4.87 -20.63
N HIS A 84 25.56 -3.67 -20.47
CA HIS A 84 24.18 -3.38 -20.87
C HIS A 84 23.98 -3.43 -22.42
N PRO A 85 22.93 -4.11 -22.93
CA PRO A 85 22.67 -4.22 -24.37
C PRO A 85 22.58 -2.87 -25.12
N ASP A 86 21.94 -1.88 -24.50
CA ASP A 86 21.79 -0.53 -25.09
C ASP A 86 23.07 0.31 -25.15
N ARG A 87 24.19 -0.16 -24.58
CA ARG A 87 25.49 0.52 -24.69
C ARG A 87 25.91 0.73 -26.15
N ASN A 88 25.61 -0.24 -27.01
CA ASN A 88 26.03 -0.21 -28.42
C ASN A 88 25.00 0.48 -29.33
N MET A 89 23.94 1.06 -28.77
CA MET A 89 22.90 1.74 -29.54
C MET A 89 23.39 3.12 -30.01
N ILE A 90 23.35 3.33 -31.33
CA ILE A 90 23.74 4.59 -31.96
C ILE A 90 22.48 5.42 -32.23
N HIS A 91 22.47 6.67 -31.77
CA HIS A 91 21.45 7.64 -32.14
C HIS A 91 22.06 8.61 -33.13
N SER A 92 21.36 8.85 -34.25
CA SER A 92 21.83 9.70 -35.36
C SER A 92 22.07 11.15 -34.95
N VAL A 93 21.43 11.61 -33.86
CA VAL A 93 21.54 12.97 -33.36
C VAL A 93 22.47 13.02 -32.14
N ALA A 94 23.58 13.75 -32.24
CA ALA A 94 24.66 13.72 -31.24
C ALA A 94 24.22 14.11 -29.82
N HIS A 95 23.35 15.12 -29.66
CA HIS A 95 22.87 15.51 -28.33
C HIS A 95 21.94 14.45 -27.73
N VAL A 96 21.09 13.81 -28.55
CA VAL A 96 20.23 12.69 -28.13
C VAL A 96 21.09 11.49 -27.74
N HIS A 97 22.12 11.18 -28.53
CA HIS A 97 23.07 10.10 -28.22
C HIS A 97 23.75 10.32 -26.86
N LYS A 98 24.28 11.52 -26.64
CA LYS A 98 24.92 11.89 -25.37
C LYS A 98 23.93 11.78 -24.20
N GLN A 99 22.72 12.33 -24.36
CA GLN A 99 21.67 12.28 -23.34
C GLN A 99 21.27 10.85 -22.99
N ARG A 100 20.99 10.01 -23.99
CA ARG A 100 20.59 8.59 -23.77
C ARG A 100 21.66 7.79 -23.05
N HIS A 101 22.93 8.00 -23.38
CA HIS A 101 24.02 7.35 -22.64
C HIS A 101 24.26 7.91 -21.25
N GLN A 102 23.92 9.19 -20.99
CA GLN A 102 23.92 9.74 -19.64
C GLN A 102 22.78 9.14 -18.81
N GLU A 103 21.55 9.09 -19.35
CA GLU A 103 20.39 8.45 -18.73
C GLU A 103 20.64 6.97 -18.41
N LEU A 104 21.32 6.25 -19.31
CA LEU A 104 21.68 4.85 -19.07
C LEU A 104 22.70 4.72 -17.93
N ARG A 105 23.77 5.52 -17.92
CA ARG A 105 24.77 5.48 -16.83
C ARG A 105 24.13 5.79 -15.48
N ASP A 106 23.23 6.78 -15.46
CA ASP A 106 22.51 7.16 -14.26
C ASP A 106 21.61 6.03 -13.74
N ARG A 107 20.89 5.36 -14.64
CA ARG A 107 20.10 4.16 -14.31
C ARG A 107 20.95 3.03 -13.77
N MET A 108 22.13 2.77 -14.35
CA MET A 108 23.05 1.74 -13.87
C MET A 108 23.62 2.07 -12.50
N ARG A 109 23.79 3.36 -12.18
CA ARG A 109 24.18 3.81 -10.83
C ARG A 109 23.05 3.63 -9.83
N ALA A 110 21.81 3.96 -10.19
CA ALA A 110 20.64 3.67 -9.37
C ALA A 110 20.53 2.17 -9.08
N ARG A 111 20.72 1.31 -10.09
CA ARG A 111 20.73 -0.15 -9.91
C ARG A 111 21.88 -0.62 -9.02
N ALA A 112 23.10 -0.07 -9.20
CA ALA A 112 24.24 -0.41 -8.36
C ALA A 112 24.04 0.03 -6.90
N LEU A 113 23.29 1.11 -6.65
CA LEU A 113 22.88 1.50 -5.29
C LEU A 113 21.94 0.46 -4.69
N GLU A 114 20.89 0.06 -5.41
CA GLU A 114 19.95 -0.99 -4.97
C GLU A 114 20.72 -2.28 -4.60
N GLU A 115 21.63 -2.74 -5.47
CA GLU A 115 22.46 -3.92 -5.21
C GLU A 115 23.36 -3.74 -3.97
N ALA A 116 23.91 -2.55 -3.75
CA ALA A 116 24.80 -2.28 -2.62
C ALA A 116 24.06 -2.29 -1.28
N PHE A 117 22.86 -1.69 -1.21
CA PHE A 117 22.03 -1.74 -0.01
C PHE A 117 21.53 -3.16 0.27
N GLU A 118 21.05 -3.88 -0.74
CA GLU A 118 20.51 -5.25 -0.58
C GLU A 118 21.58 -6.28 -0.21
N ALA A 119 22.85 -6.01 -0.52
CA ALA A 119 23.97 -6.86 -0.11
C ALA A 119 24.34 -6.68 1.38
N MET A 120 23.85 -5.65 2.06
CA MET A 120 24.17 -5.41 3.46
C MET A 120 23.47 -6.44 4.36
N PRO A 121 24.18 -7.16 5.25
CA PRO A 121 23.56 -8.19 6.08
C PRO A 121 22.40 -7.71 6.96
N ARG A 122 22.45 -6.45 7.41
CA ARG A 122 21.39 -5.82 8.22
C ARG A 122 20.12 -5.50 7.43
N GLU A 123 20.19 -5.48 6.10
CA GLU A 123 19.10 -5.06 5.21
C GLU A 123 18.44 -6.24 4.46
N GLN A 124 18.70 -7.49 4.86
CA GLN A 124 18.18 -8.68 4.16
C GLN A 124 16.63 -8.75 4.10
N GLY A 125 15.96 -8.11 5.07
CA GLY A 125 14.50 -8.00 5.16
C GLY A 125 13.88 -6.84 4.38
N ARG A 126 14.69 -5.97 3.75
CA ARG A 126 14.21 -4.79 3.04
C ARG A 126 14.42 -4.91 1.52
N ARG A 127 13.57 -4.24 0.76
CA ARG A 127 13.68 -4.07 -0.70
C ARG A 127 13.98 -2.61 -0.99
N PHE A 128 14.97 -2.34 -1.84
CA PHE A 128 15.41 -0.97 -2.13
C PHE A 128 15.04 -0.55 -3.54
N PHE A 129 14.67 0.71 -3.69
CA PHE A 129 14.38 1.37 -4.94
C PHE A 129 15.19 2.66 -5.03
N SER A 130 15.81 2.92 -6.17
CA SER A 130 16.58 4.15 -6.37
C SER A 130 16.03 5.02 -7.51
N SER A 131 15.97 6.32 -7.27
CA SER A 131 15.68 7.30 -8.31
C SER A 131 16.85 7.42 -9.31
N GLY A 132 16.60 8.04 -10.46
CA GLY A 132 17.70 8.65 -11.22
C GLY A 132 18.31 9.81 -10.43
N SER A 133 19.55 10.19 -10.73
CA SER A 133 20.19 11.30 -10.04
C SER A 133 19.70 12.65 -10.55
N ILE A 134 19.79 13.64 -9.68
CA ILE A 134 19.63 15.05 -9.99
C ILE A 134 20.85 15.82 -9.51
N ARG A 135 21.30 16.77 -10.32
CA ARG A 135 22.43 17.64 -9.97
C ARG A 135 21.98 18.70 -8.97
N VAL A 136 22.47 18.63 -7.74
CA VAL A 136 22.25 19.65 -6.69
C VAL A 136 23.61 20.13 -6.20
N GLY A 137 23.90 21.41 -6.46
CA GLY A 137 25.23 21.97 -6.18
C GLY A 137 26.34 21.14 -6.83
N ASP A 138 27.23 20.60 -5.99
CA ASP A 138 28.39 19.82 -6.41
C ASP A 138 28.22 18.29 -6.40
N TYR A 139 27.00 17.81 -6.12
CA TYR A 139 26.67 16.38 -6.07
C TYR A 139 25.58 15.97 -7.08
N GLU A 140 25.65 14.74 -7.55
CA GLU A 140 24.56 14.03 -8.22
C GLU A 140 23.84 13.19 -7.17
N VAL A 141 22.63 13.60 -6.80
CA VAL A 141 21.89 13.08 -5.65
C VAL A 141 20.85 12.08 -6.13
N HIS A 142 20.87 10.89 -5.55
CA HIS A 142 19.83 9.88 -5.65
C HIS A 142 18.95 9.90 -4.40
N THR A 143 17.65 9.68 -4.60
CA THR A 143 16.72 9.34 -3.53
C THR A 143 16.54 7.82 -3.53
N VAL A 144 16.70 7.21 -2.37
CA VAL A 144 16.53 5.77 -2.16
C VAL A 144 15.35 5.59 -1.20
N ILE A 145 14.39 4.77 -1.61
CA ILE A 145 13.25 4.35 -0.78
C ILE A 145 13.41 2.86 -0.52
N SER A 146 13.28 2.46 0.75
CA SER A 146 13.25 1.06 1.14
C SER A 146 11.91 0.70 1.78
N VAL A 147 11.44 -0.53 1.57
CA VAL A 147 10.21 -1.07 2.18
C VAL A 147 10.44 -2.51 2.63
N ASP A 148 9.56 -3.03 3.47
CA ASP A 148 9.57 -4.43 3.88
C ASP A 148 9.43 -5.38 2.67
N LYS A 149 10.35 -6.36 2.61
CA LYS A 149 10.45 -7.31 1.50
C LYS A 149 9.34 -8.36 1.51
N ALA A 150 8.83 -8.75 2.68
CA ALA A 150 7.69 -9.65 2.80
C ALA A 150 6.39 -8.93 2.39
N ALA A 151 6.20 -7.68 2.83
CA ALA A 151 5.04 -6.87 2.49
C ALA A 151 4.91 -6.70 0.98
N ILE A 152 5.98 -6.30 0.28
CA ILE A 152 5.93 -6.11 -1.18
C ILE A 152 5.76 -7.42 -1.96
N LYS A 153 6.23 -8.55 -1.42
CA LYS A 153 6.05 -9.87 -2.04
C LYS A 153 4.57 -10.28 -2.05
N ASN A 154 3.81 -9.87 -1.04
CA ASN A 154 2.38 -10.16 -0.89
C ASN A 154 1.48 -9.24 -1.74
N VAL A 155 2.04 -8.21 -2.38
CA VAL A 155 1.28 -7.33 -3.26
C VAL A 155 1.01 -8.04 -4.59
N PRO A 156 -0.24 -8.02 -5.10
CA PRO A 156 -0.55 -8.52 -6.43
C PRO A 156 0.31 -7.85 -7.51
N GLN A 157 1.02 -8.65 -8.28
CA GLN A 157 2.02 -8.15 -9.22
C GLN A 157 2.29 -9.11 -10.37
N ILE A 158 2.64 -8.54 -11.52
CA ILE A 158 3.16 -9.30 -12.66
C ILE A 158 4.68 -9.49 -12.56
N LYS A 159 5.21 -10.49 -13.25
CA LYS A 159 6.63 -10.86 -13.31
C LYS A 159 7.43 -10.01 -14.29
N THR A 160 6.81 -9.52 -15.37
CA THR A 160 7.53 -8.73 -16.40
C THR A 160 8.00 -7.38 -15.83
N GLU A 161 9.32 -7.20 -15.72
CA GLU A 161 9.95 -5.91 -15.39
C GLU A 161 10.20 -5.06 -16.65
N GLU A 162 10.45 -5.72 -17.79
CA GLU A 162 10.77 -5.07 -19.05
C GLU A 162 10.23 -5.88 -20.24
N ARG A 163 9.63 -5.20 -21.22
CA ARG A 163 9.19 -5.80 -22.49
C ARG A 163 9.58 -4.90 -23.65
N ASP A 164 10.29 -5.44 -24.64
CA ASP A 164 10.81 -4.68 -25.79
C ASP A 164 11.58 -3.41 -25.39
N ARG A 165 12.34 -3.46 -24.28
CA ARG A 165 13.08 -2.32 -23.71
C ARG A 165 12.23 -1.22 -23.08
N PHE A 166 10.92 -1.46 -22.93
CA PHE A 166 10.02 -0.64 -22.14
C PHE A 166 9.92 -1.20 -20.73
N HIS A 167 10.20 -0.35 -19.74
CA HIS A 167 10.00 -0.70 -18.34
C HIS A 167 8.50 -0.87 -18.04
N VAL A 168 8.18 -1.94 -17.32
CA VAL A 168 6.83 -2.30 -16.91
C VAL A 168 6.71 -2.15 -15.39
N HIS A 169 5.63 -1.54 -14.93
CA HIS A 169 5.36 -1.46 -13.49
C HIS A 169 4.67 -2.74 -13.05
N GLN A 170 5.33 -3.53 -12.20
CA GLN A 170 4.84 -4.84 -11.77
C GLN A 170 3.58 -4.74 -10.90
N SER A 171 3.47 -3.70 -10.06
CA SER A 171 2.32 -3.45 -9.19
C SER A 171 2.05 -1.97 -8.98
N LEU A 172 0.94 -1.65 -8.30
CA LEU A 172 0.58 -0.28 -7.94
C LEU A 172 1.64 0.34 -7.01
N VAL A 173 2.21 -0.43 -6.08
CA VAL A 173 3.28 0.02 -5.18
C VAL A 173 4.51 0.45 -5.97
N HIS A 174 4.95 -0.38 -6.92
CA HIS A 174 6.08 -0.05 -7.81
C HIS A 174 5.83 1.23 -8.62
N ALA A 175 4.61 1.42 -9.12
CA ALA A 175 4.25 2.62 -9.86
C ALA A 175 4.21 3.87 -8.98
N VAL A 176 3.70 3.77 -7.75
CA VAL A 176 3.65 4.87 -6.77
C VAL A 176 5.06 5.31 -6.38
N ILE A 177 5.94 4.37 -6.02
CA ILE A 177 7.34 4.68 -5.70
C ILE A 177 8.03 5.38 -6.87
N ARG A 178 7.81 4.91 -8.10
CA ARG A 178 8.38 5.56 -9.30
C ARG A 178 7.85 6.97 -9.51
N GLU A 179 6.55 7.19 -9.30
CA GLU A 179 5.94 8.50 -9.46
C GLU A 179 6.42 9.48 -8.37
N ILE A 180 6.60 9.01 -7.14
CA ILE A 180 7.26 9.77 -6.06
C ILE A 180 8.64 10.21 -6.53
N PHE A 181 9.50 9.29 -7.00
CA PHE A 181 10.82 9.66 -7.52
C PHE A 181 10.75 10.70 -8.64
N ARG A 182 9.83 10.54 -9.59
CA ARG A 182 9.67 11.47 -10.71
C ARG A 182 9.35 12.89 -10.21
N ARG A 183 8.50 13.02 -9.19
CA ARG A 183 8.12 14.30 -8.59
C ARG A 183 9.22 14.86 -7.69
N SER A 184 9.85 14.00 -6.88
CA SER A 184 10.98 14.35 -6.02
C SER A 184 12.18 14.91 -6.81
N VAL A 185 12.49 14.32 -7.96
CA VAL A 185 13.54 14.82 -8.88
C VAL A 185 13.15 16.18 -9.48
N ARG A 186 11.88 16.38 -9.84
CA ARG A 186 11.38 17.66 -10.37
C ARG A 186 11.40 18.77 -9.32
N ALA A 187 11.08 18.46 -8.07
CA ALA A 187 11.10 19.42 -6.97
C ALA A 187 12.50 20.02 -6.77
N LEU A 188 13.56 19.22 -6.97
CA LEU A 188 14.96 19.67 -6.91
C LEU A 188 15.43 20.44 -8.15
N TYR A 189 14.68 20.40 -9.25
CA TYR A 189 15.01 21.11 -10.50
C TYR A 189 14.53 22.57 -10.52
N ILE A 190 13.49 22.91 -9.73
CA ILE A 190 12.92 24.26 -9.71
C ILE A 190 13.85 25.16 -8.88
N PRO A 191 14.38 26.26 -9.45
CA PRO A 191 15.24 27.19 -8.71
C PRO A 191 14.42 27.90 -7.62
N GLY A 192 14.50 27.38 -6.40
CA GLY A 192 14.06 27.99 -5.15
C GLY A 192 15.18 27.86 -4.12
N ASP A 193 14.94 28.33 -2.89
CA ASP A 193 15.88 28.25 -1.77
C ASP A 193 16.33 26.81 -1.40
N GLY A 194 15.79 25.78 -2.04
CA GLY A 194 16.14 24.38 -1.78
C GLY A 194 15.22 23.72 -0.76
N SER A 195 14.22 24.43 -0.25
CA SER A 195 13.22 23.92 0.71
C SER A 195 12.31 22.81 0.14
N ALA A 196 12.34 22.59 -1.18
CA ALA A 196 11.74 21.47 -1.91
C ALA A 196 10.41 21.00 -1.29
N TYR A 197 9.41 21.89 -1.30
CA TYR A 197 8.03 21.51 -1.01
C TYR A 197 7.58 20.48 -2.06
N LEU A 198 6.93 19.39 -1.62
CA LEU A 198 6.17 18.49 -2.48
C LEU A 198 4.69 18.94 -2.42
N PRO A 199 4.28 19.94 -3.22
CA PRO A 199 2.99 20.62 -3.07
C PRO A 199 1.77 19.74 -3.40
N GLU A 200 1.96 18.61 -4.06
CA GLU A 200 0.88 17.79 -4.62
C GLU A 200 0.40 16.73 -3.61
N SER A 201 -0.91 16.47 -3.58
CA SER A 201 -1.52 15.49 -2.68
C SER A 201 -1.17 14.05 -3.06
N GLY A 202 -1.19 13.14 -2.08
CA GLY A 202 -0.97 11.70 -2.32
C GLY A 202 -1.91 11.14 -3.41
N ASP A 203 -3.17 11.58 -3.44
CA ASP A 203 -4.15 11.13 -4.43
C ASP A 203 -3.72 11.41 -5.88
N GLU A 204 -3.08 12.54 -6.16
CA GLU A 204 -2.62 12.85 -7.51
C GLU A 204 -1.44 11.97 -7.94
N ILE A 205 -0.57 11.64 -6.98
CA ILE A 205 0.53 10.68 -7.17
C ILE A 205 -0.06 9.32 -7.51
N VAL A 206 -1.01 8.83 -6.70
CA VAL A 206 -1.67 7.53 -6.92
C VAL A 206 -2.38 7.47 -8.28
N ARG A 207 -3.09 8.53 -8.68
CA ARG A 207 -3.75 8.59 -9.99
C ARG A 207 -2.75 8.51 -11.15
N SER A 208 -1.63 9.25 -11.06
CA SER A 208 -0.59 9.26 -12.10
C SER A 208 0.19 7.95 -12.16
N ALA A 209 0.43 7.33 -11.00
CA ALA A 209 1.00 6.00 -10.87
C ALA A 209 0.10 4.95 -11.51
N THR A 210 -1.20 5.00 -11.25
CA THR A 210 -2.20 4.09 -11.84
C THR A 210 -2.24 4.22 -13.36
N GLU A 211 -2.21 5.44 -13.89
CA GLU A 211 -2.11 5.65 -15.34
C GLU A 211 -0.86 4.99 -15.92
N SER A 212 0.29 5.18 -15.29
CA SER A 212 1.57 4.64 -15.75
C SER A 212 1.59 3.12 -15.68
N MET A 213 1.08 2.54 -14.59
CA MET A 213 0.95 1.10 -14.39
C MET A 213 0.07 0.48 -15.48
N VAL A 214 -1.19 0.91 -15.58
CA VAL A 214 -2.15 0.39 -16.57
C VAL A 214 -1.60 0.55 -17.97
N ARG A 215 -1.01 1.70 -18.32
CA ARG A 215 -0.40 1.89 -19.63
C ARG A 215 0.72 0.88 -19.91
N SER A 216 1.61 0.65 -18.93
CA SER A 216 2.71 -0.30 -19.10
C SER A 216 2.25 -1.77 -19.20
N MET A 217 1.18 -2.13 -18.49
CA MET A 217 0.59 -3.47 -18.57
C MET A 217 -0.18 -3.68 -19.87
N LEU A 218 -0.91 -2.66 -20.35
CA LEU A 218 -1.57 -2.74 -21.66
C LEU A 218 -0.58 -2.79 -22.81
N TYR A 219 0.61 -2.19 -22.64
CA TYR A 219 1.71 -2.40 -23.59
C TYR A 219 2.09 -3.88 -23.70
N CYS A 220 2.12 -4.61 -22.59
CA CYS A 220 2.35 -6.06 -22.59
C CYS A 220 1.29 -6.86 -23.37
N ALA A 221 0.05 -6.37 -23.40
CA ALA A 221 -1.04 -6.91 -24.22
C ALA A 221 -1.00 -6.49 -25.71
N GLY A 222 0.06 -5.80 -26.14
CA GLY A 222 0.21 -5.33 -27.51
C GLY A 222 -0.38 -3.95 -27.78
N PHE A 223 -0.75 -3.19 -26.76
CA PHE A 223 -1.31 -1.85 -26.94
C PHE A 223 -0.22 -0.76 -26.90
N TRP A 224 0.22 -0.33 -28.09
CA TRP A 224 1.34 0.60 -28.27
C TRP A 224 0.99 2.07 -27.97
N PHE A 225 -0.28 2.49 -28.14
CA PHE A 225 -0.68 3.90 -28.09
C PHE A 225 -1.91 4.13 -27.20
N GLY A 226 -1.67 4.20 -25.89
CA GLY A 226 -2.73 4.38 -24.88
C GLY A 226 -2.46 5.49 -23.88
N GLY A 227 -2.86 6.72 -24.20
CA GLY A 227 -3.05 7.75 -23.18
C GLY A 227 -4.45 7.64 -22.58
N GLU A 228 -4.59 7.85 -21.27
CA GLU A 228 -5.89 8.00 -20.57
C GLU A 228 -6.76 6.72 -20.42
N ASN A 229 -6.21 5.51 -20.58
CA ASN A 229 -7.00 4.27 -20.45
C ASN A 229 -7.73 4.14 -19.11
N HIS A 230 -7.09 4.53 -18.02
CA HIS A 230 -7.71 4.54 -16.69
C HIS A 230 -8.93 5.48 -16.61
N LEU A 231 -8.91 6.61 -17.32
CA LEU A 231 -10.06 7.53 -17.41
C LEU A 231 -11.18 6.92 -18.26
N LEU A 232 -10.83 6.18 -19.32
CA LEU A 232 -11.82 5.45 -20.12
C LEU A 232 -12.54 4.39 -19.27
N MET A 233 -11.80 3.64 -18.44
CA MET A 233 -12.41 2.66 -17.51
C MET A 233 -13.28 3.35 -16.47
N SER A 234 -12.81 4.45 -15.87
CA SER A 234 -13.63 5.25 -14.95
C SER A 234 -14.88 5.83 -15.63
N GLY A 235 -14.79 6.22 -16.90
CA GLY A 235 -15.94 6.67 -17.69
C GLY A 235 -16.96 5.54 -17.94
N LEU A 236 -16.47 4.34 -18.26
CA LEU A 236 -17.30 3.15 -18.46
C LEU A 236 -17.98 2.67 -17.16
N SER A 237 -17.31 2.79 -16.01
CA SER A 237 -17.89 2.45 -14.70
C SER A 237 -18.91 3.48 -14.22
N ALA A 238 -18.74 4.77 -14.58
CA ALA A 238 -19.62 5.84 -14.13
C ALA A 238 -20.95 5.92 -14.91
N LEU A 239 -20.99 5.46 -16.17
CA LEU A 239 -22.18 5.52 -17.02
C LEU A 239 -23.19 4.41 -16.67
N PRO A 240 -24.43 4.75 -16.25
CA PRO A 240 -25.49 3.77 -16.14
C PRO A 240 -26.02 3.36 -17.53
N TYR A 241 -26.59 2.16 -17.63
CA TYR A 241 -27.33 1.71 -18.81
C TYR A 241 -28.75 1.33 -18.38
N GLU A 242 -29.76 1.91 -19.03
CA GLU A 242 -31.19 1.72 -18.70
C GLU A 242 -31.53 1.92 -17.20
N GLY A 243 -30.78 2.81 -16.53
CA GLY A 243 -30.98 3.14 -15.11
C GLY A 243 -30.35 2.15 -14.12
N ARG A 244 -29.70 1.08 -14.59
CA ARG A 244 -28.97 0.11 -13.74
C ARG A 244 -27.48 0.48 -13.66
N PRO A 245 -26.82 0.22 -12.51
CA PRO A 245 -25.37 0.27 -12.45
C PRO A 245 -24.78 -0.74 -13.44
N GLY A 246 -23.86 -0.29 -14.29
CA GLY A 246 -23.32 -1.10 -15.37
C GLY A 246 -22.35 -2.16 -14.83
N ALA A 247 -22.77 -3.42 -14.83
CA ALA A 247 -21.89 -4.56 -14.58
C ALA A 247 -21.32 -5.09 -15.91
N GLY A 248 -20.20 -5.80 -15.87
CA GLY A 248 -19.67 -6.48 -17.05
C GLY A 248 -18.16 -6.64 -17.02
N ARG A 249 -17.62 -7.39 -17.97
CA ARG A 249 -16.18 -7.66 -18.05
C ARG A 249 -15.66 -7.43 -19.47
N LEU A 250 -14.50 -6.79 -19.53
CA LEU A 250 -13.78 -6.45 -20.73
C LEU A 250 -12.42 -7.15 -20.71
N ILE A 251 -12.14 -8.01 -21.67
CA ILE A 251 -10.82 -8.61 -21.90
C ILE A 251 -10.04 -7.71 -22.86
N ILE A 252 -8.78 -7.44 -22.53
CA ILE A 252 -7.86 -6.69 -23.36
C ILE A 252 -6.75 -7.64 -23.84
N ALA A 253 -6.72 -7.87 -25.15
CA ALA A 253 -5.79 -8.76 -25.84
C ALA A 253 -5.76 -8.43 -27.34
N GLN A 254 -4.69 -8.80 -28.05
CA GLN A 254 -4.64 -8.61 -29.51
C GLN A 254 -5.77 -9.38 -30.22
N GLN A 255 -6.23 -8.88 -31.37
CA GLN A 255 -7.38 -9.46 -32.09
C GLN A 255 -7.17 -10.90 -32.58
N ASP A 256 -5.91 -11.29 -32.76
CA ASP A 256 -5.46 -12.59 -33.25
C ASP A 256 -4.66 -13.35 -32.19
N ASP A 257 -4.79 -12.96 -30.92
CA ASP A 257 -4.10 -13.60 -29.80
C ASP A 257 -4.54 -15.07 -29.67
N PRO A 258 -3.61 -16.04 -29.66
CA PRO A 258 -3.95 -17.46 -29.60
C PRO A 258 -4.66 -17.85 -28.30
N ALA A 259 -4.54 -17.06 -27.23
CA ALA A 259 -5.20 -17.31 -25.95
C ALA A 259 -6.69 -16.92 -25.94
N ILE A 260 -7.19 -16.26 -26.99
CA ILE A 260 -8.58 -15.80 -27.05
C ILE A 260 -9.41 -16.69 -27.98
N GLU A 261 -10.56 -17.13 -27.50
CA GLU A 261 -11.59 -17.75 -28.32
C GLU A 261 -12.69 -16.72 -28.61
N VAL A 262 -12.87 -16.37 -29.88
CA VAL A 262 -13.84 -15.35 -30.31
C VAL A 262 -15.12 -16.03 -30.76
N PHE A 263 -16.22 -15.77 -30.05
CA PHE A 263 -17.55 -16.29 -30.40
C PHE A 263 -18.29 -15.40 -31.39
N LEU A 264 -18.15 -14.08 -31.23
CA LEU A 264 -18.79 -13.08 -32.08
C LEU A 264 -17.79 -12.01 -32.45
N ARG A 265 -17.62 -11.75 -33.75
CA ARG A 265 -16.75 -10.67 -34.26
C ARG A 265 -17.59 -9.56 -34.87
N LEU A 266 -17.32 -8.32 -34.46
CA LEU A 266 -17.94 -7.15 -35.03
C LEU A 266 -17.35 -6.89 -36.42
N LYS A 267 -18.23 -6.73 -37.43
CA LYS A 267 -17.80 -6.34 -38.78
C LYS A 267 -17.11 -4.97 -38.81
N HIS A 268 -17.53 -4.08 -37.91
CA HIS A 268 -16.96 -2.75 -37.73
C HIS A 268 -16.63 -2.57 -36.25
N PRO A 269 -15.34 -2.68 -35.86
CA PRO A 269 -14.92 -2.48 -34.47
C PRO A 269 -15.33 -1.10 -33.93
N VAL A 270 -15.69 -1.05 -32.64
CA VAL A 270 -16.14 0.17 -31.97
C VAL A 270 -14.98 0.76 -31.19
N LYS A 271 -14.61 2.02 -31.47
CA LYS A 271 -13.53 2.70 -30.76
C LYS A 271 -13.82 2.80 -29.27
N MET A 272 -12.83 2.48 -28.43
CA MET A 272 -12.90 2.55 -26.96
C MET A 272 -13.32 3.94 -26.45
N ARG A 273 -12.94 5.00 -27.18
CA ARG A 273 -13.32 6.39 -26.88
C ARG A 273 -14.82 6.67 -27.03
N ASN A 274 -15.57 5.83 -27.75
CA ASN A 274 -17.03 5.94 -27.82
C ASN A 274 -17.65 5.24 -26.61
N VAL A 275 -17.47 5.85 -25.44
CA VAL A 275 -17.88 5.29 -24.13
C VAL A 275 -19.35 4.84 -24.13
N PRO A 276 -20.34 5.59 -24.67
CA PRO A 276 -21.73 5.12 -24.71
C PRO A 276 -21.94 3.85 -25.55
N ALA A 277 -21.25 3.72 -26.69
CA ALA A 277 -21.36 2.54 -27.54
C ALA A 277 -20.70 1.32 -26.91
N VAL A 278 -19.52 1.50 -26.30
CA VAL A 278 -18.82 0.44 -25.55
C VAL A 278 -19.64 0.00 -24.35
N ARG A 279 -20.20 0.93 -23.58
CA ARG A 279 -21.09 0.63 -22.44
C ARG A 279 -22.29 -0.20 -22.87
N LYS A 280 -22.90 0.10 -24.02
CA LYS A 280 -23.99 -0.70 -24.60
C LYS A 280 -23.56 -2.11 -24.97
N LEU A 281 -22.37 -2.27 -25.56
CA LEU A 281 -21.84 -3.59 -25.91
C LEU A 281 -21.45 -4.40 -24.67
N LEU A 282 -21.02 -3.74 -23.60
CA LEU A 282 -20.64 -4.37 -22.35
C LEU A 282 -21.82 -5.07 -21.67
N GLU A 283 -23.06 -4.65 -21.93
CA GLU A 283 -24.28 -5.36 -21.50
C GLU A 283 -24.43 -6.76 -22.12
N ALA A 284 -23.70 -7.06 -23.19
CA ALA A 284 -23.66 -8.40 -23.78
C ALA A 284 -22.63 -9.32 -23.07
N SER A 285 -21.83 -8.79 -22.15
CA SER A 285 -20.94 -9.61 -21.31
C SER A 285 -21.72 -10.29 -20.18
N GLY A 286 -21.30 -11.50 -19.79
CA GLY A 286 -21.97 -12.31 -18.78
C GLY A 286 -21.22 -13.59 -18.47
N SER A 287 -21.89 -14.58 -17.86
CA SER A 287 -21.23 -15.82 -17.40
C SER A 287 -20.64 -16.70 -18.51
N GLN A 288 -20.99 -16.47 -19.77
CA GLN A 288 -20.55 -17.27 -20.91
C GLN A 288 -19.58 -16.56 -21.83
N SER A 289 -19.48 -15.23 -21.78
CA SER A 289 -18.61 -14.47 -22.69
C SER A 289 -18.38 -13.05 -22.18
N ASP A 290 -17.19 -12.54 -22.44
CA ASP A 290 -16.76 -11.20 -22.10
C ASP A 290 -16.58 -10.34 -23.35
N LEU A 291 -16.57 -9.01 -23.18
CA LEU A 291 -16.31 -8.08 -24.26
C LEU A 291 -14.81 -8.08 -24.60
N LEU A 292 -14.46 -8.12 -25.88
CA LEU A 292 -13.06 -8.19 -26.31
C LEU A 292 -12.59 -6.86 -26.93
N SER A 293 -11.41 -6.40 -26.51
CA SER A 293 -10.78 -5.17 -26.99
C SER A 293 -9.29 -5.35 -27.24
N ASP A 294 -8.77 -4.69 -28.27
CA ASP A 294 -7.33 -4.60 -28.56
C ASP A 294 -6.66 -3.39 -27.90
N GLY A 295 -7.38 -2.73 -26.99
CA GLY A 295 -6.97 -1.49 -26.34
C GLY A 295 -7.44 -0.22 -27.07
N GLU A 296 -7.62 -0.27 -28.40
CA GLU A 296 -8.12 0.86 -29.18
C GLU A 296 -9.61 0.70 -29.53
N SER A 297 -10.01 -0.53 -29.86
CA SER A 297 -11.34 -0.85 -30.37
C SER A 297 -11.83 -2.16 -29.77
N VAL A 298 -13.11 -2.16 -29.43
CA VAL A 298 -13.88 -3.37 -29.16
C VAL A 298 -14.11 -4.10 -30.48
N TYR A 299 -13.67 -5.35 -30.57
CA TYR A 299 -13.73 -6.15 -31.80
C TYR A 299 -14.71 -7.32 -31.72
N GLY A 300 -15.18 -7.72 -30.54
CA GLY A 300 -16.06 -8.88 -30.42
C GLY A 300 -16.45 -9.27 -29.00
N LEU A 301 -17.03 -10.47 -28.87
CA LEU A 301 -17.30 -11.18 -27.62
C LEU A 301 -16.61 -12.55 -27.66
N GLY A 302 -16.11 -13.00 -26.53
CA GLY A 302 -15.41 -14.27 -26.41
C GLY A 302 -14.89 -14.52 -25.01
N VAL A 303 -13.94 -15.45 -24.88
CA VAL A 303 -13.36 -15.86 -23.60
C VAL A 303 -11.85 -16.05 -23.72
N VAL A 304 -11.16 -15.96 -22.59
CA VAL A 304 -9.80 -16.46 -22.46
C VAL A 304 -9.85 -17.98 -22.41
N LYS A 305 -9.02 -18.66 -23.19
CA LYS A 305 -8.98 -20.12 -23.20
C LYS A 305 -8.41 -20.64 -21.87
N PRO A 306 -8.88 -21.81 -21.38
CA PRO A 306 -8.38 -22.40 -20.14
C PRO A 306 -6.89 -22.79 -20.17
N ASP A 307 -6.29 -22.91 -21.36
CA ASP A 307 -4.87 -23.25 -21.56
C ASP A 307 -3.98 -22.00 -21.71
N TYR A 308 -4.49 -20.81 -21.41
CA TYR A 308 -3.69 -19.59 -21.39
C TYR A 308 -2.53 -19.69 -20.39
N ASP A 309 -1.32 -19.44 -20.89
CA ASP A 309 -0.13 -19.33 -20.06
C ASP A 309 -0.08 -17.95 -19.37
N ALA A 310 -0.36 -17.95 -18.07
CA ALA A 310 -0.33 -16.75 -17.25
C ALA A 310 1.04 -16.05 -17.26
N ASP A 311 2.15 -16.80 -17.41
CA ASP A 311 3.51 -16.24 -17.43
C ASP A 311 3.79 -15.41 -18.69
N SER A 312 2.95 -15.51 -19.73
CA SER A 312 3.07 -14.67 -20.92
C SER A 312 2.68 -13.20 -20.66
N GLU A 313 1.76 -12.96 -19.72
CA GLU A 313 1.28 -11.62 -19.35
C GLU A 313 0.83 -10.79 -20.56
N THR A 314 0.07 -11.41 -21.45
CA THR A 314 -0.42 -10.83 -22.70
C THR A 314 -1.92 -10.52 -22.68
N VAL A 315 -2.65 -11.04 -21.69
CA VAL A 315 -4.09 -10.87 -21.55
C VAL A 315 -4.42 -10.26 -20.20
N PHE A 316 -5.15 -9.14 -20.20
CA PHE A 316 -5.65 -8.49 -18.99
C PHE A 316 -7.17 -8.39 -19.05
N SER A 317 -7.82 -8.23 -17.90
CA SER A 317 -9.25 -8.02 -17.83
C SER A 317 -9.62 -6.85 -16.94
N VAL A 318 -10.71 -6.17 -17.30
CA VAL A 318 -11.33 -5.10 -16.52
C VAL A 318 -12.73 -5.54 -16.14
N SER A 319 -12.98 -5.66 -14.84
CA SER A 319 -14.30 -5.98 -14.31
C SER A 319 -14.98 -4.70 -13.81
N PHE A 320 -16.19 -4.44 -14.28
CA PHE A 320 -17.06 -3.37 -13.80
C PHE A 320 -18.07 -3.99 -12.85
N THR A 321 -17.95 -3.68 -11.56
CA THR A 321 -18.73 -4.35 -10.50
C THR A 321 -19.85 -3.48 -9.96
N ALA A 322 -19.66 -2.16 -9.95
CA ALA A 322 -20.64 -1.18 -9.51
C ALA A 322 -20.42 0.16 -10.21
N ARG A 323 -21.35 1.09 -10.02
CA ARG A 323 -21.19 2.46 -10.52
C ARG A 323 -19.92 3.08 -9.92
N GLY A 324 -19.06 3.61 -10.79
CA GLY A 324 -17.79 4.23 -10.37
C GLY A 324 -16.71 3.24 -9.94
N VAL A 325 -16.97 1.93 -9.99
CA VAL A 325 -16.04 0.88 -9.54
C VAL A 325 -15.59 0.02 -10.72
N TRP A 326 -14.27 -0.12 -10.86
CA TRP A 326 -13.67 -1.08 -11.77
C TRP A 326 -12.41 -1.72 -11.19
N GLU A 327 -12.17 -2.96 -11.56
CA GLU A 327 -11.04 -3.79 -11.12
C GLU A 327 -10.20 -4.16 -12.35
N PHE A 328 -8.87 -4.06 -12.23
CA PHE A 328 -7.92 -4.50 -13.23
C PHE A 328 -7.27 -5.79 -12.78
N SER A 329 -7.29 -6.82 -13.62
CA SER A 329 -6.86 -8.17 -13.24
C SER A 329 -6.05 -8.83 -14.36
N HIS A 330 -5.16 -9.75 -13.99
CA HIS A 330 -4.44 -10.65 -14.89
C HIS A 330 -4.58 -12.08 -14.35
N ALA A 331 -4.88 -13.05 -15.21
CA ALA A 331 -5.09 -14.46 -14.82
C ALA A 331 -6.03 -14.63 -13.60
N ASP A 332 -7.13 -13.85 -13.57
CA ASP A 332 -8.11 -13.78 -12.48
C ASP A 332 -7.60 -13.26 -11.12
N GLU A 333 -6.33 -12.84 -11.03
CA GLU A 333 -5.78 -12.11 -9.89
C GLU A 333 -5.99 -10.60 -10.07
N ALA A 334 -6.68 -9.97 -9.10
CA ALA A 334 -6.88 -8.53 -9.10
C ALA A 334 -5.55 -7.81 -8.79
N LEU A 335 -5.15 -6.88 -9.65
CA LEU A 335 -3.92 -6.09 -9.52
C LEU A 335 -4.17 -4.69 -8.93
N LEU A 336 -5.33 -4.08 -9.24
CA LEU A 336 -5.77 -2.82 -8.65
C LEU A 336 -7.29 -2.68 -8.72
N ILE A 337 -7.87 -1.94 -7.77
CA ILE A 337 -9.28 -1.54 -7.79
C ILE A 337 -9.37 -0.02 -7.78
N VAL A 338 -10.26 0.56 -8.59
CA VAL A 338 -10.56 1.99 -8.59
C VAL A 338 -12.00 2.21 -8.20
N ARG A 339 -12.23 3.11 -7.23
CA ARG A 339 -13.57 3.50 -6.77
C ARG A 339 -13.69 5.00 -6.79
N ASP A 340 -14.67 5.50 -7.54
CA ASP A 340 -14.92 6.94 -7.71
C ASP A 340 -13.65 7.73 -8.07
N GLY A 341 -12.79 7.09 -8.88
CA GLY A 341 -11.52 7.67 -9.34
C GLY A 341 -10.34 7.51 -8.39
N ILE A 342 -10.52 6.88 -7.22
CA ILE A 342 -9.46 6.63 -6.23
C ILE A 342 -8.95 5.19 -6.37
N PRO A 343 -7.70 4.99 -6.83
CA PRO A 343 -7.08 3.67 -6.95
C PRO A 343 -6.59 3.13 -5.60
N ARG A 344 -6.72 1.82 -5.38
CA ARG A 344 -6.21 1.09 -4.20
C ARG A 344 -5.72 -0.29 -4.61
N LEU A 345 -4.90 -0.89 -3.76
CA LEU A 345 -4.62 -2.33 -3.85
C LEU A 345 -5.91 -3.12 -3.62
N PRO A 346 -6.13 -4.24 -4.34
CA PRO A 346 -7.31 -5.06 -4.15
C PRO A 346 -7.26 -5.71 -2.77
N THR A 347 -8.09 -5.22 -1.85
CA THR A 347 -8.13 -5.73 -0.48
C THR A 347 -8.99 -6.98 -0.40
N LEU A 348 -8.66 -8.05 -1.12
CA LEU A 348 -9.31 -9.37 -0.98
C LEU A 348 -8.46 -10.36 -0.17
N VAL A 349 -7.45 -9.85 0.54
CA VAL A 349 -6.62 -10.67 1.43
C VAL A 349 -7.17 -10.49 2.84
N LEU A 350 -7.73 -11.56 3.39
CA LEU A 350 -7.97 -11.66 4.82
C LEU A 350 -6.62 -11.50 5.51
N ASP A 351 -6.49 -10.56 6.44
CA ASP A 351 -5.31 -10.45 7.29
C ASP A 351 -5.33 -11.62 8.30
N GLU A 352 -4.82 -12.77 7.86
CA GLU A 352 -4.81 -14.01 8.62
C GLU A 352 -4.00 -13.88 9.90
N GLU A 353 -2.87 -13.16 9.85
CA GLU A 353 -2.02 -12.91 11.00
C GLU A 353 -2.76 -12.08 12.06
N TYR A 354 -3.47 -11.03 11.63
CA TYR A 354 -4.30 -10.23 12.54
C TYR A 354 -5.50 -11.02 13.08
N LEU A 355 -6.14 -11.86 12.25
CA LEU A 355 -7.22 -12.73 12.72
C LEU A 355 -6.72 -13.71 13.78
N GLU A 356 -5.57 -14.36 13.54
CA GLU A 356 -4.92 -15.29 14.47
C GLU A 356 -4.51 -14.60 15.77
N ASP A 357 -3.97 -13.38 15.67
CA ASP A 357 -3.65 -12.55 16.82
C ASP A 357 -4.90 -12.31 17.68
N LEU A 358 -6.00 -11.83 17.10
CA LEU A 358 -7.26 -11.62 17.82
C LEU A 358 -7.84 -12.92 18.40
N VAL A 359 -7.83 -14.01 17.64
CA VAL A 359 -8.30 -15.31 18.12
C VAL A 359 -7.44 -15.76 19.31
N SER A 360 -6.12 -15.58 19.26
CA SER A 360 -5.24 -15.91 20.39
C SER A 360 -5.49 -15.04 21.62
N ARG A 361 -5.82 -13.75 21.44
CA ARG A 361 -6.11 -12.81 22.54
C ARG A 361 -7.44 -13.14 23.23
N PHE A 362 -8.50 -13.36 22.45
CA PHE A 362 -9.85 -13.54 23.02
C PHE A 362 -10.19 -15.01 23.29
N PHE A 363 -9.61 -15.93 22.52
CA PHE A 363 -9.98 -17.35 22.52
C PHE A 363 -8.74 -18.28 22.46
N PRO A 364 -7.92 -18.36 23.52
CA PRO A 364 -6.71 -19.19 23.52
C PRO A 364 -6.93 -20.68 23.19
N GLU A 365 -8.13 -21.20 23.47
CA GLU A 365 -8.51 -22.61 23.26
C GLU A 365 -9.24 -22.86 21.91
N ALA A 366 -9.26 -21.87 21.02
CA ALA A 366 -9.96 -21.98 19.73
C ALA A 366 -9.18 -22.83 18.70
N ASP A 367 -9.93 -23.48 17.81
CA ASP A 367 -9.42 -24.17 16.63
C ASP A 367 -9.10 -23.12 15.55
N GLN A 368 -7.89 -22.55 15.61
CA GLN A 368 -7.47 -21.44 14.73
C GLN A 368 -7.55 -21.81 13.25
N ASP A 369 -7.16 -23.04 12.89
CA ASP A 369 -7.19 -23.51 11.51
C ASP A 369 -8.63 -23.55 10.98
N ALA A 370 -9.57 -24.08 11.77
CA ALA A 370 -10.99 -24.12 11.38
C ALA A 370 -11.59 -22.72 11.21
N LEU A 371 -11.22 -21.77 12.08
CA LEU A 371 -11.68 -20.38 11.99
C LEU A 371 -11.09 -19.64 10.79
N ARG A 372 -9.80 -19.86 10.50
CA ARG A 372 -9.11 -19.33 9.32
C ARG A 372 -9.78 -19.84 8.04
N GLU A 373 -10.03 -21.15 7.94
CA GLU A 373 -10.70 -21.75 6.79
C GLU A 373 -12.13 -21.19 6.60
N ALA A 374 -12.88 -21.00 7.69
CA ALA A 374 -14.22 -20.43 7.63
C ALA A 374 -14.21 -18.96 7.16
N ALA A 375 -13.25 -18.16 7.63
CA ALA A 375 -13.10 -16.77 7.23
C ALA A 375 -12.71 -16.66 5.74
N GLN A 376 -11.70 -17.40 5.30
CA GLN A 376 -11.30 -17.45 3.88
C GLN A 376 -12.49 -17.85 2.98
N ALA A 377 -13.21 -18.91 3.36
CA ALA A 377 -14.36 -19.37 2.59
C ALA A 377 -15.47 -18.33 2.50
N ALA A 378 -15.72 -17.55 3.56
CA ALA A 378 -16.70 -16.47 3.55
C ALA A 378 -16.29 -15.28 2.66
N GLY A 379 -14.99 -15.09 2.41
CA GLY A 379 -14.44 -14.02 1.57
C GLY A 379 -14.40 -14.32 0.06
N ASN A 380 -14.65 -15.56 -0.36
CA ASN A 380 -14.49 -15.99 -1.76
C ASN A 380 -15.59 -15.47 -2.73
N HIS A 381 -16.55 -14.66 -2.27
CA HIS A 381 -17.66 -14.17 -3.08
C HIS A 381 -17.69 -12.64 -3.22
N ARG A 382 -18.20 -12.16 -4.36
CA ARG A 382 -18.30 -10.73 -4.71
C ARG A 382 -19.40 -9.97 -3.95
N HIS A 383 -20.19 -10.66 -3.13
CA HIS A 383 -21.28 -10.07 -2.35
C HIS A 383 -20.84 -9.81 -0.91
N GLY A 384 -21.38 -8.76 -0.29
CA GLY A 384 -20.99 -8.42 1.07
C GLY A 384 -21.51 -9.45 2.07
N ALA A 385 -20.61 -10.03 2.86
CA ALA A 385 -20.88 -11.04 3.87
C ALA A 385 -20.47 -10.59 5.28
N MET A 386 -20.93 -11.29 6.31
CA MET A 386 -20.49 -11.06 7.68
C MET A 386 -20.35 -12.39 8.42
N LEU A 387 -19.19 -12.60 9.04
CA LEU A 387 -18.91 -13.77 9.88
C LEU A 387 -18.68 -13.27 11.32
N ILE A 388 -19.36 -13.87 12.28
CA ILE A 388 -19.25 -13.56 13.71
C ILE A 388 -18.69 -14.79 14.41
N ILE A 389 -17.51 -14.65 15.01
CA ILE A 389 -16.91 -15.68 15.87
C ILE A 389 -17.21 -15.27 17.30
N SER A 390 -17.96 -16.08 18.05
CA SER A 390 -18.38 -15.77 19.42
C SER A 390 -17.84 -16.79 20.42
N GLY A 391 -17.42 -16.30 21.59
CA GLY A 391 -17.06 -17.14 22.74
C GLY A 391 -18.23 -17.93 23.33
N ASP A 392 -19.46 -17.50 23.08
CA ASP A 392 -20.68 -18.24 23.43
C ASP A 392 -21.71 -18.16 22.29
N ALA A 393 -21.38 -18.79 21.17
CA ALA A 393 -22.22 -18.76 19.97
C ALA A 393 -23.59 -19.42 20.17
N ALA A 394 -23.71 -20.39 21.10
CA ALA A 394 -24.97 -21.09 21.36
C ALA A 394 -25.98 -20.18 22.08
N ALA A 395 -25.57 -19.55 23.19
CA ALA A 395 -26.44 -18.61 23.89
C ALA A 395 -26.77 -17.39 23.01
N GLU A 396 -25.81 -16.93 22.22
CA GLU A 396 -26.01 -15.79 21.34
C GLU A 396 -26.95 -16.10 20.17
N ALA A 397 -26.91 -17.32 19.61
CA ALA A 397 -27.86 -17.79 18.62
C ALA A 397 -29.29 -17.88 19.18
N GLU A 398 -29.46 -18.23 20.46
CA GLU A 398 -30.76 -18.23 21.14
C GLU A 398 -31.27 -16.81 21.37
N ARG A 399 -30.41 -15.92 21.89
CA ARG A 399 -30.74 -14.51 22.14
C ARG A 399 -31.17 -13.77 20.87
N LEU A 400 -30.45 -13.99 19.77
CA LEU A 400 -30.69 -13.35 18.47
C LEU A 400 -31.74 -14.07 17.62
N SER A 401 -32.27 -15.21 18.05
CA SER A 401 -33.28 -16.00 17.31
C SER A 401 -34.51 -15.23 16.80
N PRO A 402 -35.00 -14.13 17.42
CA PRO A 402 -36.08 -13.34 16.82
C PRO A 402 -35.71 -12.69 15.48
N GLN A 403 -34.41 -12.56 15.19
CA GLN A 403 -33.85 -11.93 14.00
C GLN A 403 -32.68 -12.74 13.42
N ALA A 404 -32.68 -14.05 13.67
CA ALA A 404 -31.68 -15.01 13.21
C ALA A 404 -32.30 -16.41 13.04
N TRP A 405 -31.73 -17.22 12.16
CA TRP A 405 -32.20 -18.57 11.89
C TRP A 405 -31.26 -19.50 12.62
N SER A 406 -31.60 -19.85 13.86
CA SER A 406 -30.84 -20.82 14.65
C SER A 406 -30.86 -22.18 13.97
N ILE A 407 -29.70 -22.81 13.88
CA ILE A 407 -29.51 -24.13 13.25
C ILE A 407 -28.91 -25.10 14.26
N GLU A 408 -29.00 -26.40 13.95
CA GLU A 408 -28.20 -27.38 14.69
C GLU A 408 -26.70 -27.11 14.45
N PRO A 409 -25.86 -27.06 15.50
CA PRO A 409 -24.45 -26.71 15.36
C PRO A 409 -23.72 -27.61 14.35
N THR A 410 -23.32 -27.02 13.23
CA THR A 410 -22.79 -27.77 12.08
C THR A 410 -21.50 -27.13 11.57
N ARG A 411 -20.47 -27.95 11.28
CA ARG A 411 -19.29 -27.48 10.55
C ARG A 411 -19.68 -27.27 9.08
N LEU A 412 -19.63 -26.02 8.63
CA LEU A 412 -19.98 -25.69 7.26
C LEU A 412 -18.79 -25.98 6.35
N THR A 413 -19.03 -26.67 5.23
CA THR A 413 -18.02 -26.81 4.18
C THR A 413 -17.82 -25.49 3.46
N SER A 414 -16.68 -25.26 2.81
CA SER A 414 -16.44 -24.02 2.05
C SER A 414 -17.52 -23.75 1.00
N GLN A 415 -18.06 -24.80 0.37
CA GLN A 415 -19.16 -24.70 -0.59
C GLN A 415 -20.48 -24.25 0.06
N LEU A 416 -20.78 -24.72 1.27
CA LEU A 416 -21.99 -24.33 1.99
C LEU A 416 -21.86 -22.92 2.59
N LEU A 417 -20.69 -22.58 3.13
CA LEU A 417 -20.37 -21.21 3.55
C LEU A 417 -20.60 -20.24 2.39
N THR A 418 -20.04 -20.57 1.23
CA THR A 418 -20.22 -19.81 0.00
C THR A 418 -21.71 -19.57 -0.31
N GLN A 419 -22.53 -20.62 -0.32
CA GLN A 419 -23.97 -20.49 -0.60
C GLN A 419 -24.71 -19.64 0.44
N LEU A 420 -24.32 -19.72 1.71
CA LEU A 420 -24.96 -18.98 2.79
C LEU A 420 -24.59 -17.48 2.78
N THR A 421 -23.46 -17.09 2.18
CA THR A 421 -23.09 -15.66 2.05
C THR A 421 -24.03 -14.84 1.16
N ASP A 422 -24.82 -15.49 0.30
CA ASP A 422 -25.85 -14.82 -0.51
C ASP A 422 -27.07 -14.39 0.33
N MET A 423 -27.20 -14.89 1.57
CA MET A 423 -28.26 -14.48 2.49
C MET A 423 -27.91 -13.14 3.14
N ASP A 424 -28.91 -12.26 3.27
CA ASP A 424 -28.78 -11.05 4.07
C ASP A 424 -28.60 -11.39 5.56
N GLY A 425 -27.63 -10.72 6.20
CA GLY A 425 -27.29 -10.94 7.61
C GLY A 425 -25.89 -11.53 7.77
N ALA A 426 -25.65 -12.14 8.92
CA ALA A 426 -24.38 -12.72 9.30
C ALA A 426 -24.48 -14.22 9.61
N MET A 427 -23.34 -14.91 9.59
CA MET A 427 -23.18 -16.27 10.08
C MET A 427 -22.52 -16.22 11.46
N LEU A 428 -23.09 -16.91 12.44
CA LEU A 428 -22.58 -16.97 13.80
C LEU A 428 -21.93 -18.34 14.05
N VAL A 429 -20.62 -18.33 14.31
CA VAL A 429 -19.79 -19.53 14.51
C VAL A 429 -19.17 -19.56 15.91
N ASP A 430 -18.97 -20.77 16.43
CA ASP A 430 -18.23 -21.01 17.67
C ASP A 430 -16.72 -21.16 17.45
N LEU A 431 -16.00 -21.30 18.56
CA LEU A 431 -14.54 -21.42 18.60
C LEU A 431 -13.99 -22.70 17.93
N GLN A 432 -14.86 -23.63 17.51
CA GLN A 432 -14.48 -24.87 16.80
C GLN A 432 -14.91 -24.86 15.32
N GLY A 433 -15.33 -23.69 14.80
CA GLY A 433 -15.78 -23.50 13.43
C GLY A 433 -17.16 -24.08 13.12
N ARG A 434 -18.00 -24.34 14.15
CA ARG A 434 -19.39 -24.78 13.94
C ARG A 434 -20.31 -23.57 13.88
N CYS A 435 -21.17 -23.52 12.88
CA CYS A 435 -22.19 -22.49 12.74
C CYS A 435 -23.42 -22.83 13.59
N HIS A 436 -23.88 -21.86 14.37
CA HIS A 436 -25.05 -21.94 15.26
C HIS A 436 -26.25 -21.15 14.73
N ALA A 437 -26.03 -20.12 13.91
CA ALA A 437 -27.10 -19.37 13.28
C ALA A 437 -26.68 -18.73 11.94
N ILE A 438 -27.65 -18.57 11.04
CA ILE A 438 -27.49 -17.90 9.74
C ILE A 438 -28.49 -16.74 9.61
N GLY A 439 -28.22 -15.79 8.71
CA GLY A 439 -29.08 -14.61 8.51
C GLY A 439 -29.19 -13.74 9.77
N VAL A 440 -28.14 -13.73 10.60
CA VAL A 440 -28.13 -13.04 11.89
C VAL A 440 -28.11 -11.54 11.64
N ILE A 441 -29.11 -10.83 12.17
CA ILE A 441 -29.09 -9.38 12.25
C ILE A 441 -28.50 -9.00 13.60
N LEU A 442 -27.40 -8.24 13.58
CA LEU A 442 -26.78 -7.75 14.80
C LEU A 442 -27.59 -6.60 15.41
N ASP A 443 -27.82 -6.67 16.72
CA ASP A 443 -28.31 -5.56 17.52
C ASP A 443 -27.15 -4.72 18.09
N GLY A 444 -27.46 -3.59 18.71
CA GLY A 444 -26.47 -2.77 19.40
C GLY A 444 -26.90 -1.32 19.57
N THR A 445 -26.28 -0.64 20.53
CA THR A 445 -26.59 0.76 20.85
C THR A 445 -25.75 1.71 19.99
N ALA A 446 -26.36 2.79 19.50
CA ALA A 446 -25.62 3.82 18.78
C ALA A 446 -24.62 4.52 19.72
N HIS A 447 -23.38 4.68 19.27
CA HIS A 447 -22.27 5.28 20.02
C HIS A 447 -21.39 6.13 19.10
N SER A 448 -20.40 6.82 19.68
CA SER A 448 -19.56 7.81 18.98
C SER A 448 -18.54 7.23 18.00
N ARG A 449 -18.20 5.93 18.05
CA ARG A 449 -17.24 5.32 17.11
C ARG A 449 -17.91 4.79 15.83
N GLY A 450 -19.23 4.94 15.70
CA GLY A 450 -19.91 4.67 14.43
C GLY A 450 -19.58 5.74 13.38
N ASP A 451 -19.38 5.33 12.14
CA ASP A 451 -19.07 6.23 11.03
C ASP A 451 -20.22 6.20 10.00
N PRO A 452 -21.07 7.26 9.94
CA PRO A 452 -22.16 7.34 8.98
C PRO A 452 -21.74 7.21 7.51
N ALA A 453 -20.46 7.44 7.17
CA ALA A 453 -19.94 7.27 5.82
C ALA A 453 -19.66 5.79 5.46
N ARG A 454 -19.62 4.89 6.44
CA ARG A 454 -19.39 3.45 6.25
C ARG A 454 -20.69 2.67 6.08
N GLY A 455 -20.59 1.47 5.50
CA GLY A 455 -21.74 0.60 5.24
C GLY A 455 -22.47 0.13 6.51
N SER A 456 -23.75 -0.23 6.36
CA SER A 456 -24.60 -0.69 7.47
C SER A 456 -24.03 -1.93 8.20
N ARG A 457 -23.46 -2.89 7.47
CA ARG A 457 -22.80 -4.08 8.04
C ARG A 457 -21.67 -3.68 9.01
N PHE A 458 -20.77 -2.79 8.57
CA PHE A 458 -19.67 -2.30 9.40
C PHE A 458 -20.18 -1.58 10.65
N ASN A 459 -21.13 -0.64 10.48
CA ASN A 459 -21.69 0.11 11.60
C ASN A 459 -22.48 -0.77 12.58
N ASN A 460 -23.18 -1.80 12.10
CA ASN A 460 -23.87 -2.75 12.97
C ASN A 460 -22.88 -3.61 13.74
N ALA A 461 -21.80 -4.07 13.10
CA ALA A 461 -20.72 -4.80 13.78
C ALA A 461 -20.10 -3.96 14.90
N ILE A 462 -19.81 -2.69 14.64
CA ILE A 462 -19.24 -1.77 15.64
C ILE A 462 -20.19 -1.57 16.83
N ARG A 463 -21.49 -1.33 16.58
CA ARG A 463 -22.50 -1.20 17.66
C ARG A 463 -22.68 -2.48 18.47
N TYR A 464 -22.66 -3.63 17.80
CA TYR A 464 -22.71 -4.93 18.44
C TYR A 464 -21.49 -5.15 19.33
N LEU A 465 -20.30 -4.82 18.80
CA LEU A 465 -19.05 -5.01 19.50
C LEU A 465 -18.96 -4.14 20.77
N ASP A 466 -19.54 -2.94 20.74
CA ASP A 466 -19.59 -2.00 21.87
C ASP A 466 -20.77 -2.24 22.84
N SER A 467 -21.63 -3.22 22.58
CA SER A 467 -22.74 -3.59 23.49
C SER A 467 -22.33 -4.66 24.50
N GLU A 468 -23.16 -4.92 25.51
CA GLU A 468 -22.94 -6.00 26.47
C GLU A 468 -23.19 -7.36 25.79
N ARG A 469 -22.12 -8.13 25.59
CA ARG A 469 -22.11 -9.41 24.86
C ARG A 469 -20.92 -10.27 25.28
N PRO A 470 -20.91 -11.57 24.93
CA PRO A 470 -19.70 -12.37 24.99
C PRO A 470 -18.57 -11.78 24.11
N PRO A 471 -17.28 -12.08 24.42
CA PRO A 471 -16.18 -11.76 23.53
C PRO A 471 -16.45 -12.35 22.14
N ALA A 472 -16.22 -11.55 21.11
CA ALA A 472 -16.53 -11.89 19.73
C ALA A 472 -15.65 -11.09 18.76
N ILE A 473 -15.35 -11.72 17.63
CA ILE A 473 -14.68 -11.14 16.47
C ILE A 473 -15.70 -11.08 15.34
N VAL A 474 -15.79 -9.94 14.65
CA VAL A 474 -16.69 -9.78 13.50
C VAL A 474 -15.86 -9.49 12.26
N ILE A 475 -15.98 -10.33 11.25
CA ILE A 475 -15.34 -10.14 9.94
C ILE A 475 -16.41 -9.65 8.98
N VAL A 476 -16.22 -8.44 8.46
CA VAL A 476 -17.13 -7.78 7.53
C VAL A 476 -16.50 -7.77 6.15
N TYR A 477 -17.11 -8.54 5.25
CA TYR A 477 -16.77 -8.55 3.83
C TYR A 477 -17.66 -7.53 3.14
N SER A 478 -17.07 -6.49 2.59
CA SER A 478 -17.80 -5.48 1.82
C SER A 478 -18.03 -5.98 0.40
N SER A 479 -19.18 -5.62 -0.19
CA SER A 479 -19.46 -5.87 -1.60
C SER A 479 -18.48 -5.15 -2.54
N ASP A 480 -17.76 -4.17 -2.01
CA ASP A 480 -16.74 -3.45 -2.76
C ASP A 480 -15.40 -4.22 -2.78
N GLY A 481 -15.25 -5.26 -1.96
CA GLY A 481 -14.05 -6.09 -1.85
C GLY A 481 -13.31 -5.94 -0.53
N VAL A 482 -13.52 -4.87 0.26
CA VAL A 482 -12.78 -4.65 1.52
C VAL A 482 -13.23 -5.63 2.60
N ILE A 483 -12.27 -6.33 3.20
CA ILE A 483 -12.45 -7.14 4.40
C ILE A 483 -12.04 -6.32 5.63
N ASN A 484 -12.92 -6.22 6.64
CA ASN A 484 -12.57 -5.62 7.93
C ASN A 484 -12.71 -6.69 9.01
N ILE A 485 -11.65 -6.95 9.76
CA ILE A 485 -11.69 -7.77 10.97
C ILE A 485 -11.85 -6.82 12.15
N LEU A 486 -12.87 -7.04 12.98
CA LEU A 486 -13.21 -6.21 14.12
C LEU A 486 -13.20 -7.04 15.41
N PRO A 487 -12.78 -6.48 16.56
CA PRO A 487 -12.36 -5.08 16.77
C PRO A 487 -10.99 -4.77 16.12
N GLN A 488 -10.72 -3.48 15.92
CA GLN A 488 -9.41 -2.97 15.47
C GLN A 488 -8.61 -2.58 16.71
N LEU A 489 -7.64 -3.41 17.10
CA LEU A 489 -6.82 -3.25 18.29
C LEU A 489 -5.40 -2.86 17.89
N HIS A 490 -4.70 -2.17 18.78
CA HIS A 490 -3.28 -1.93 18.63
C HIS A 490 -2.47 -3.25 18.63
N PRO A 491 -1.33 -3.31 17.91
CA PRO A 491 -0.45 -4.49 17.90
C PRO A 491 0.01 -4.89 19.30
N ARG A 492 0.37 -6.18 19.51
CA ARG A 492 1.11 -6.56 20.71
C ARG A 492 2.57 -6.14 20.57
N VAL A 493 3.18 -5.71 21.66
CA VAL A 493 4.59 -5.30 21.68
C VAL A 493 5.32 -5.93 22.87
N GLU A 494 6.63 -6.14 22.73
CA GLU A 494 7.44 -6.57 23.85
C GLU A 494 7.57 -5.42 24.86
N LYS A 495 7.23 -5.70 26.12
CA LYS A 495 7.24 -4.68 27.19
C LYS A 495 8.60 -4.00 27.34
N GLN A 496 9.69 -4.74 27.12
CA GLN A 496 11.04 -4.23 27.22
C GLN A 496 11.32 -3.12 26.19
N ILE A 497 10.79 -3.23 24.96
CA ILE A 497 11.01 -2.22 23.91
C ILE A 497 10.40 -0.88 24.32
N VAL A 498 9.21 -0.90 24.91
CA VAL A 498 8.55 0.31 25.43
C VAL A 498 9.35 0.89 26.59
N MET A 499 9.80 0.05 27.52
CA MET A 499 10.63 0.48 28.64
C MET A 499 11.94 1.11 28.18
N ASP A 500 12.63 0.50 27.23
CA ASP A 500 13.90 1.00 26.67
C ASP A 500 13.71 2.37 25.99
N ALA A 501 12.60 2.56 25.27
CA ALA A 501 12.27 3.85 24.65
C ALA A 501 12.06 4.94 25.71
N VAL A 502 11.32 4.64 26.79
CA VAL A 502 11.09 5.56 27.91
C VAL A 502 12.40 5.89 28.63
N GLU A 503 13.18 4.87 29.01
CA GLU A 503 14.45 5.05 29.70
C GLU A 503 15.46 5.85 28.86
N ARG A 504 15.52 5.57 27.56
CA ARG A 504 16.36 6.32 26.62
C ARG A 504 15.98 7.79 26.58
N TYR A 505 14.69 8.13 26.45
CA TYR A 505 14.25 9.52 26.43
C TYR A 505 14.57 10.23 27.76
N LEU A 506 14.25 9.61 28.89
CA LEU A 506 14.53 10.18 30.21
C LEU A 506 16.02 10.44 30.43
N ALA A 507 16.89 9.55 29.93
CA ALA A 507 18.33 9.70 30.01
C ALA A 507 18.84 10.89 29.17
N VAL A 508 18.41 11.01 27.91
CA VAL A 508 18.85 12.12 27.04
C VAL A 508 18.26 13.46 27.46
N ALA A 509 17.02 13.49 27.94
CA ALA A 509 16.35 14.68 28.44
C ALA A 509 16.93 15.19 29.78
N SER A 510 17.65 14.33 30.51
CA SER A 510 18.28 14.67 31.80
C SER A 510 19.80 14.86 31.71
N ALA A 511 20.37 14.83 30.50
CA ALA A 511 21.81 15.02 30.29
C ALA A 511 22.25 16.47 30.59
N GLU A 512 23.48 16.64 31.11
CA GLU A 512 24.05 17.97 31.39
C GLU A 512 24.18 18.84 30.12
N SER A 513 24.40 18.21 28.96
CA SER A 513 24.39 18.84 27.65
C SER A 513 23.32 18.21 26.75
N LEU A 514 22.24 18.94 26.50
CA LEU A 514 21.11 18.48 25.70
C LEU A 514 21.45 18.43 24.20
N ASN A 515 21.37 17.24 23.62
CA ASN A 515 21.42 17.03 22.17
C ASN A 515 19.99 16.95 21.62
N ILE A 516 19.48 18.07 21.10
CA ILE A 516 18.08 18.19 20.67
C ILE A 516 17.64 17.14 19.62
N LYS A 517 18.53 16.65 18.75
CA LYS A 517 18.09 15.62 17.78
C LYS A 517 17.97 14.26 18.45
N GLU A 518 18.90 13.90 19.34
CA GLU A 518 18.78 12.66 20.10
C GLU A 518 17.55 12.71 21.02
N CYS A 519 17.26 13.87 21.61
CA CYS A 519 16.01 14.11 22.35
C CYS A 519 14.78 13.95 21.45
N ASN A 520 14.77 14.56 20.26
CA ASN A 520 13.64 14.48 19.34
C ASN A 520 13.44 13.05 18.79
N GLU A 521 14.51 12.35 18.42
CA GLU A 521 14.45 10.95 17.98
C GLU A 521 13.95 10.02 19.09
N ALA A 522 14.44 10.21 20.33
CA ALA A 522 13.95 9.46 21.47
C ALA A 522 12.49 9.82 21.80
N TRP A 523 12.08 11.08 21.61
CA TRP A 523 10.70 11.52 21.79
C TRP A 523 9.77 10.95 20.72
N ASP A 524 10.20 10.90 19.45
CA ASP A 524 9.44 10.29 18.36
C ASP A 524 9.23 8.79 18.62
N ALA A 525 10.24 8.09 19.14
CA ALA A 525 10.11 6.70 19.57
C ALA A 525 9.15 6.53 20.76
N VAL A 526 9.13 7.45 21.73
CA VAL A 526 8.14 7.44 22.82
C VAL A 526 6.73 7.66 22.27
N LYS A 527 6.56 8.60 21.32
CA LYS A 527 5.27 8.89 20.69
C LYS A 527 4.70 7.69 19.93
N SER A 528 5.54 6.89 19.26
CA SER A 528 5.07 5.66 18.60
C SER A 528 4.51 4.63 19.59
N PHE A 529 4.88 4.71 20.87
CA PHE A 529 4.38 3.84 21.95
C PHE A 529 3.35 4.49 22.87
N ARG A 530 2.79 5.67 22.51
CA ARG A 530 1.85 6.42 23.37
C ARG A 530 0.74 5.56 23.98
N PHE A 531 0.15 4.65 23.19
CA PHE A 531 -0.93 3.77 23.63
C PHE A 531 -0.52 2.86 24.81
N TYR A 532 0.75 2.47 24.90
CA TYR A 532 1.26 1.47 25.84
C TYR A 532 1.81 2.08 27.14
N LEU A 533 1.80 3.41 27.27
CA LEU A 533 2.43 4.10 28.40
C LEU A 533 1.54 4.05 29.64
N SER A 534 2.13 3.69 30.78
CA SER A 534 1.45 3.79 32.07
C SER A 534 1.30 5.24 32.52
N GLY A 535 0.36 5.52 33.42
CA GLY A 535 0.20 6.87 34.00
C GLY A 535 1.50 7.42 34.61
N THR A 536 2.25 6.57 35.33
CA THR A 536 3.56 6.95 35.90
C THR A 536 4.62 7.25 34.85
N GLN A 537 4.60 6.55 33.70
CA GLN A 537 5.50 6.83 32.58
C GLN A 537 5.11 8.15 31.90
N CYS A 538 3.81 8.37 31.64
CA CYS A 538 3.32 9.62 31.08
C CYS A 538 3.73 10.84 31.93
N GLU A 539 3.54 10.77 33.24
CA GLU A 539 3.97 11.83 34.18
C GLU A 539 5.48 12.10 34.06
N ALA A 540 6.31 11.06 34.16
CA ALA A 540 7.77 11.20 34.09
C ALA A 540 8.25 11.77 32.73
N LEU A 541 7.61 11.37 31.63
CA LEU A 541 7.91 11.84 30.28
C LEU A 541 7.49 13.29 30.08
N ASN A 542 6.31 13.68 30.57
CA ASN A 542 5.83 15.06 30.49
C ASN A 542 6.74 16.00 31.30
N ASP A 543 7.14 15.61 32.51
CA ASP A 543 8.09 16.36 33.35
C ASP A 543 9.47 16.49 32.70
N ALA A 544 9.92 15.44 31.99
CA ALA A 544 11.18 15.46 31.26
C ALA A 544 11.09 16.38 30.03
N ARG A 545 9.96 16.36 29.31
CA ARG A 545 9.71 17.23 28.16
C ARG A 545 9.65 18.69 28.56
N GLU A 546 8.93 19.04 29.63
CA GLU A 546 8.84 20.42 30.10
C GLU A 546 10.23 21.01 30.37
N ARG A 547 11.15 20.22 30.95
CA ARG A 547 12.56 20.62 31.12
C ARG A 547 13.30 20.86 29.81
N VAL A 548 13.06 20.02 28.79
CA VAL A 548 13.66 20.21 27.46
C VAL A 548 13.11 21.48 26.81
N ASP A 549 11.80 21.71 26.90
CA ASP A 549 11.13 22.91 26.37
C ASP A 549 11.66 24.19 27.03
N GLU A 550 11.83 24.19 28.37
CA GLU A 550 12.43 25.33 29.08
C GLU A 550 13.89 25.59 28.66
N TRP A 551 14.65 24.54 28.36
CA TRP A 551 16.01 24.68 27.86
C TRP A 551 16.01 25.23 26.44
N GLU A 552 15.09 24.78 25.58
CA GLU A 552 14.94 25.31 24.22
C GLU A 552 14.53 26.78 24.25
N GLU A 553 13.61 27.19 25.13
CA GLU A 553 13.20 28.60 25.28
C GLU A 553 14.38 29.52 25.67
N LYS A 554 15.31 29.02 26.49
CA LYS A 554 16.50 29.78 26.90
C LYS A 554 17.58 29.85 25.81
N ASN A 555 17.61 28.91 24.86
CA ASN A 555 18.71 28.73 23.91
C ASN A 555 18.30 28.91 22.43
N ARG A 556 17.00 28.91 22.10
CA ARG A 556 16.43 28.99 20.75
C ARG A 556 15.14 29.85 20.75
N ASN A 557 14.82 30.46 19.60
CA ASN A 557 13.66 31.36 19.43
C ASN A 557 12.39 30.67 18.90
N LEU A 558 12.27 29.34 19.03
CA LEU A 558 11.16 28.55 18.50
C LEU A 558 10.64 27.59 19.57
N ARG A 559 9.32 27.51 19.72
CA ARG A 559 8.62 26.63 20.65
C ARG A 559 7.65 25.76 19.87
N ILE A 560 7.79 24.44 19.96
CA ILE A 560 6.78 23.48 19.49
C ILE A 560 5.91 23.16 20.70
N ILE A 561 4.61 23.47 20.63
CA ILE A 561 3.68 23.19 21.72
C ILE A 561 2.94 21.91 21.37
N GLU A 562 3.23 20.83 22.09
CA GLU A 562 2.55 19.55 21.98
C GLU A 562 1.69 19.30 23.22
N SER A 563 0.56 18.61 23.06
CA SER A 563 -0.27 18.15 24.20
C SER A 563 0.50 17.17 25.08
N ASP A 564 0.19 17.13 26.37
CA ASP A 564 0.75 16.15 27.30
C ASP A 564 0.33 14.72 26.92
N LEU A 565 1.18 13.76 27.27
CA LEU A 565 0.84 12.35 27.19
C LEU A 565 -0.13 11.99 28.31
N GLU A 566 -1.16 11.23 27.97
CA GLU A 566 -2.15 10.70 28.90
C GLU A 566 -2.24 9.18 28.69
N PRO A 567 -2.42 8.39 29.75
CA PRO A 567 -2.60 6.95 29.62
C PRO A 567 -3.91 6.65 28.87
N ASP A 568 -3.88 5.67 27.97
CA ASP A 568 -5.05 5.27 27.22
C ASP A 568 -5.93 4.33 28.07
N PRO A 569 -7.25 4.59 28.22
CA PRO A 569 -8.14 3.74 29.00
C PRO A 569 -8.36 2.34 28.39
N ASP A 570 -8.11 2.16 27.08
CA ASP A 570 -8.29 0.88 26.39
C ASP A 570 -7.02 -0.02 26.49
N MET A 571 -5.96 0.45 27.15
CA MET A 571 -4.72 -0.30 27.37
C MET A 571 -4.85 -1.30 28.54
N ASP A 572 -4.49 -2.56 28.30
CA ASP A 572 -4.43 -3.62 29.30
C ASP A 572 -3.27 -4.63 29.06
N ASP A 573 -3.18 -5.67 29.90
CA ASP A 573 -2.09 -6.65 29.83
C ASP A 573 -2.11 -7.54 28.57
N THR A 574 -3.20 -7.56 27.79
CA THR A 574 -3.32 -8.37 26.56
C THR A 574 -2.51 -7.81 25.39
N TYR A 575 -2.01 -6.58 25.52
CA TYR A 575 -1.17 -5.91 24.53
C TYR A 575 0.33 -6.21 24.67
N TRP A 576 0.72 -7.01 25.67
CA TRP A 576 2.10 -7.45 25.86
C TRP A 576 2.34 -8.83 25.24
N ILE A 577 3.54 -9.03 24.69
CA ILE A 577 4.07 -10.33 24.24
C ILE A 577 4.88 -10.98 25.37
#